data_AF-A0A250J8A1-F1
#
_entry.id   AF-A0A250J8A1-F1
#
_cell.length_a   1.000
_cell.length_b   1.000
_cell.length_c   1.000
_cell.angle_alpha   90.00
_cell.angle_beta   90.00
_cell.angle_gamma   90.00
#
_symmetry.space_group_name_H-M   'P 1'
#
loop_
_entity.id
_entity.type
_entity.pdbx_description
1 polymer ?
#
loop_
_entity_poly.entity_id
_entity_poly.type
_entity_poly.pdbx_seq_one_letter_code
_entity_poly.pdbx_strand_id
1 'polypeptide(L)'
;MTVRRKLLAVAACVAALLTVVSAADAKGFRRYLSLRQDVEAIHERNQAITAQNEALRREINALRTDPSALERAAREELGYIKPGEIVFHLE
;
A
#
# COMPACT_ATOMS: atom_id res chain seq x y z
N MET A 1 25.62 27.19 -52.95
CA MET A 1 25.98 26.23 -51.87
C MET A 1 25.75 26.77 -50.45
N THR A 2 25.70 28.09 -50.23
CA THR A 2 25.55 28.69 -48.89
C THR A 2 24.15 28.52 -48.28
N VAL A 3 23.09 28.55 -49.09
CA VAL A 3 21.69 28.41 -48.63
C VAL A 3 21.41 27.03 -48.03
N ARG A 4 21.87 25.94 -48.69
CA ARG A 4 21.73 24.57 -48.16
C ARG A 4 22.48 24.38 -46.83
N ARG A 5 23.68 24.94 -46.69
CA ARG A 5 24.44 24.92 -45.43
C ARG A 5 23.72 25.68 -44.31
N LYS A 6 23.12 26.84 -44.60
CA LYS A 6 22.32 27.59 -43.63
C LYS A 6 21.07 26.83 -43.19
N LEU A 7 20.36 26.18 -44.12
CA LEU A 7 19.19 25.36 -43.81
C LEU A 7 19.55 24.15 -42.94
N LEU A 8 20.65 23.46 -43.24
CA LEU A 8 21.14 22.34 -42.43
C LEU A 8 21.54 22.80 -41.01
N ALA A 9 22.19 23.96 -40.89
CA ALA A 9 22.54 24.52 -39.58
C ALA A 9 21.30 24.86 -38.75
N VAL A 10 20.28 25.47 -39.36
CA VAL A 10 19.00 25.76 -38.69
C VAL A 10 18.30 24.47 -38.26
N ALA A 11 18.23 23.46 -39.14
CA ALA A 11 17.63 22.17 -38.82
C ALA A 11 18.36 21.47 -37.66
N ALA A 12 19.70 21.50 -37.65
CA ALA A 12 20.50 20.96 -36.56
C ALA A 12 20.28 21.71 -35.25
N CYS A 13 20.19 23.05 -35.28
CA CYS A 13 19.86 23.85 -34.11
C CYS A 13 18.46 23.53 -33.57
N VAL A 14 17.46 23.38 -34.44
CA VAL A 14 16.10 23.02 -34.03
C VAL A 14 16.07 21.62 -33.40
N ALA A 15 16.76 20.64 -34.00
CA ALA A 15 16.87 19.29 -33.45
C ALA A 15 17.59 19.28 -32.07
N ALA A 16 18.66 20.06 -31.93
CA ALA A 16 19.35 20.23 -30.65
C ALA A 16 18.44 20.89 -29.60
N LEU A 17 17.64 21.88 -29.99
CA LEU A 17 16.72 22.54 -29.08
C LEU A 17 15.60 21.60 -28.61
N LEU A 18 15.03 20.81 -29.52
CA LEU A 18 14.00 19.82 -29.20
C LEU A 18 14.52 18.72 -28.27
N THR A 19 15.73 18.22 -28.49
CA THR A 19 16.35 17.21 -27.61
C THR A 19 16.61 17.77 -26.22
N VAL A 20 17.09 19.01 -26.10
CA VAL A 20 17.27 19.69 -24.81
C VAL A 20 15.94 19.93 -24.11
N VAL A 21 14.88 20.36 -24.81
CA VAL A 21 13.55 20.58 -24.21
C VAL A 21 12.94 19.26 -23.73
N SER A 22 13.00 18.20 -24.53
CA SER A 22 12.51 16.87 -24.14
C SER A 22 13.31 16.27 -22.97
N ALA A 23 14.63 16.50 -22.92
CA ALA A 23 15.46 16.08 -21.79
C ALA A 23 15.26 16.96 -20.54
N ALA A 24 14.95 18.24 -20.74
CA ALA A 24 14.63 19.21 -19.68
C ALA A 24 13.22 19.03 -19.11
N ASP A 25 12.41 18.13 -19.69
CA ASP A 25 11.23 17.54 -19.05
C ASP A 25 11.62 16.61 -17.88
N ALA A 26 12.58 17.07 -17.07
CA ALA A 26 13.00 16.51 -15.79
C ALA A 26 11.82 16.36 -14.82
N LYS A 27 10.71 17.09 -15.06
CA LYS A 27 9.43 16.85 -14.41
C LYS A 27 8.88 15.46 -14.75
N GLY A 28 8.88 15.05 -16.02
CA GLY A 28 8.44 13.72 -16.45
C GLY A 28 9.26 12.60 -15.83
N PHE A 29 10.60 12.69 -15.87
CA PHE A 29 11.46 11.65 -15.29
C PHE A 29 11.34 11.57 -13.75
N ARG A 30 11.33 12.71 -13.06
CA ARG A 30 11.11 12.74 -11.59
C ARG A 30 9.73 12.23 -11.21
N ARG A 31 8.69 12.60 -11.98
CA ARG A 31 7.32 12.14 -11.78
C ARG A 31 7.22 10.63 -11.99
N TYR A 32 7.87 10.10 -13.01
CA TYR A 32 7.92 8.66 -13.25
C TYR A 32 8.58 7.92 -12.07
N LEU A 33 9.72 8.44 -11.59
CA LEU A 33 10.42 7.83 -10.46
C LEU A 33 9.59 7.86 -9.17
N SER A 34 8.93 8.98 -8.87
CA SER A 34 8.03 9.08 -7.72
C SER A 34 6.85 8.13 -7.85
N LEU A 35 6.24 8.06 -9.04
CA LEU A 35 5.10 7.17 -9.28
C LEU A 35 5.50 5.69 -9.12
N ARG A 36 6.71 5.32 -9.56
CA ARG A 36 7.24 3.98 -9.37
C ARG A 36 7.39 3.64 -7.88
N GLN A 37 7.91 4.58 -7.09
CA GLN A 37 8.02 4.41 -5.64
C GLN A 37 6.65 4.31 -4.96
N ASP A 38 5.70 5.14 -5.39
CA ASP A 38 4.33 5.11 -4.87
C ASP A 38 3.64 3.76 -5.15
N VAL A 39 3.82 3.22 -6.36
CA VAL A 39 3.29 1.90 -6.73
C VAL A 39 3.89 0.80 -5.85
N GLU A 40 5.19 0.82 -5.62
CA GLU A 40 5.86 -0.16 -4.75
C GLU A 40 5.33 -0.07 -3.31
N ALA A 41 5.25 1.14 -2.76
CA ALA A 41 4.75 1.38 -1.39
C ALA A 41 3.29 0.97 -1.22
N ILE A 42 2.45 1.20 -2.23
CA ILE A 42 1.04 0.74 -2.24
C ILE A 42 0.98 -0.79 -2.29
N HIS A 43 1.85 -1.41 -3.07
CA HIS A 43 1.91 -2.87 -3.17
C HIS A 43 2.29 -3.51 -1.83
N GLU A 44 3.34 -3.01 -1.16
CA GLU A 44 3.75 -3.46 0.18
C GLU A 44 2.63 -3.28 1.21
N ARG A 45 1.94 -2.13 1.21
CA ARG A 45 0.80 -1.89 2.11
C ARG A 45 -0.35 -2.86 1.86
N ASN A 46 -0.67 -3.13 0.61
CA ASN A 46 -1.71 -4.11 0.25
C ASN A 46 -1.35 -5.53 0.72
N GLN A 47 -0.08 -5.93 0.59
CA GLN A 47 0.38 -7.22 1.09
C GLN A 47 0.24 -7.29 2.61
N ALA A 48 0.66 -6.25 3.34
CA ALA A 48 0.53 -6.18 4.79
C ALA A 48 -0.94 -6.25 5.26
N ILE A 49 -1.84 -5.51 4.61
CA ILE A 49 -3.28 -5.52 4.92
C ILE A 49 -3.90 -6.88 4.60
N THR A 50 -3.48 -7.52 3.52
CA THR A 50 -3.95 -8.86 3.15
C THR A 50 -3.55 -9.88 4.22
N ALA A 51 -2.29 -9.86 4.68
CA ALA A 51 -1.82 -10.74 5.74
C ALA A 51 -2.57 -10.52 7.07
N GLN A 52 -2.84 -9.26 7.43
CA GLN A 52 -3.65 -8.94 8.62
C GLN A 52 -5.08 -9.47 8.49
N ASN A 53 -5.72 -9.29 7.33
CA ASN A 53 -7.06 -9.83 7.09
C ASN A 53 -7.09 -11.35 7.21
N GLU A 54 -6.09 -12.06 6.68
CA GLU A 54 -6.01 -13.51 6.84
C GLU A 54 -5.86 -13.94 8.29
N ALA A 55 -5.04 -13.23 9.08
CA ALA A 55 -4.89 -13.49 10.50
C ALA A 55 -6.20 -13.30 11.27
N LEU A 56 -6.89 -12.17 11.06
CA LEU A 56 -8.19 -11.88 11.68
C LEU A 56 -9.26 -12.90 11.27
N ARG A 57 -9.27 -13.35 10.02
CA ARG A 57 -10.19 -14.39 9.56
C ARG A 57 -9.94 -15.73 10.27
N ARG A 58 -8.68 -16.09 10.50
CA ARG A 58 -8.34 -17.29 11.27
C ARG A 58 -8.81 -17.19 12.71
N GLU A 59 -8.64 -16.03 13.34
CA GLU A 59 -9.13 -15.76 14.70
C GLU A 59 -10.65 -15.85 14.80
N ILE A 60 -11.38 -15.20 13.87
CA ILE A 60 -12.84 -15.30 13.79
C ILE A 60 -13.28 -16.76 13.64
N ASN A 61 -12.61 -17.54 12.79
CA ASN A 61 -12.92 -18.95 12.62
C ASN A 61 -12.65 -19.74 13.91
N ALA A 62 -11.51 -19.51 14.58
CA ALA A 62 -11.21 -20.18 15.85
C ALA A 62 -12.29 -19.89 16.91
N LEU A 63 -12.69 -18.62 17.05
CA LEU A 63 -13.75 -18.20 17.96
C LEU A 63 -15.12 -18.79 17.60
N ARG A 64 -15.41 -18.97 16.31
CA ARG A 64 -16.69 -19.56 15.85
C ARG A 64 -16.75 -21.07 15.97
N THR A 65 -15.62 -21.76 15.83
CA THR A 65 -15.59 -23.23 15.73
C THR A 65 -15.46 -23.90 17.09
N ASP A 66 -14.97 -23.19 18.12
CA ASP A 66 -14.88 -23.67 19.49
C ASP A 66 -15.71 -22.79 20.45
N PRO A 67 -16.97 -23.16 20.71
CA PRO A 67 -17.84 -22.47 21.66
C PRO A 67 -17.24 -22.37 23.08
N SER A 68 -16.39 -23.33 23.47
CA SER A 68 -15.75 -23.33 24.79
C SER A 68 -14.61 -22.31 24.86
N ALA A 69 -13.86 -22.12 23.77
CA ALA A 69 -12.85 -21.06 23.66
C ALA A 69 -13.50 -19.66 23.66
N LEU A 70 -14.63 -19.51 22.96
CA LEU A 70 -15.40 -18.27 22.95
C LEU A 70 -15.98 -17.94 24.34
N GLU A 71 -16.57 -18.92 25.03
CA GLU A 71 -17.11 -18.73 26.38
C GLU A 71 -16.00 -18.36 27.39
N ARG A 72 -14.81 -18.94 27.26
CA ARG A 72 -13.64 -18.59 28.07
C ARG A 72 -13.16 -17.16 27.82
N ALA A 73 -13.00 -16.75 26.55
CA ALA A 73 -12.61 -15.38 26.21
C ALA A 73 -13.65 -14.35 26.70
N ALA A 74 -14.95 -14.64 26.54
CA ALA A 74 -16.01 -13.78 27.05
C ALA A 74 -15.99 -13.66 28.59
N ARG A 75 -15.67 -14.74 29.31
CA ARG A 75 -15.53 -14.72 30.77
C ARG A 75 -14.31 -13.91 31.21
N GLU A 76 -13.16 -14.11 30.56
CA GLU A 76 -11.89 -13.48 30.94
C GLU A 76 -11.80 -12.00 30.54
N GLU A 77 -12.22 -11.63 29.32
CA GLU A 77 -12.07 -10.26 28.81
C GLU A 77 -13.27 -9.36 29.12
N LEU A 78 -14.48 -9.95 29.16
CA LEU A 78 -15.73 -9.19 29.29
C LEU A 78 -16.46 -9.46 30.61
N GLY A 79 -15.94 -10.35 31.47
CA GLY A 79 -16.60 -10.72 32.72
C GLY A 79 -17.97 -11.37 32.52
N TYR A 80 -18.19 -12.04 31.39
CA TYR A 80 -19.47 -12.65 31.06
C TYR A 80 -19.84 -13.75 32.07
N ILE A 81 -21.04 -13.67 32.64
CA ILE A 81 -21.60 -14.64 33.60
C ILE A 81 -22.96 -15.09 33.08
N LYS A 82 -23.18 -16.41 32.96
CA LYS A 82 -24.44 -16.97 32.44
C LYS A 82 -25.52 -16.91 33.54
N PRO A 83 -26.81 -16.71 33.20
CA PRO A 83 -27.88 -16.70 34.19
C PRO A 83 -27.88 -17.97 35.06
N GLY A 84 -27.81 -17.81 36.38
CA GLY A 84 -27.76 -18.90 37.35
C GLY A 84 -26.36 -19.24 37.89
N GLU A 85 -25.30 -18.57 37.41
CA GLU A 85 -23.94 -18.72 37.94
C GLU A 85 -23.67 -17.79 39.14
N ILE A 86 -22.80 -18.24 40.05
CA ILE A 86 -22.44 -17.52 41.27
C ILE A 86 -20.97 -17.10 41.17
N VAL A 87 -20.69 -15.81 41.35
CA VAL A 87 -19.33 -15.26 41.33
C VAL A 87 -18.72 -15.30 42.72
N PHE A 88 -17.57 -15.95 42.87
CA PHE A 88 -16.80 -15.94 44.11
C PHE A 88 -15.71 -14.86 44.04
N HIS A 89 -15.77 -13.89 44.95
CA HIS A 89 -14.64 -12.99 45.21
C HIS A 89 -13.89 -13.56 46.41
N LEU A 90 -12.63 -13.93 46.19
CA LEU A 90 -11.70 -14.33 47.24
C LEU A 90 -10.98 -13.07 47.73
N GLU A 91 -11.41 -12.54 48.87
CA GLU A 91 -10.64 -11.53 49.62
C GLU A 91 -9.56 -12.19 50.49
#